data_AF-A0A8S0G1P2-F1
#
_entry.id   AF-A0A8S0G1P2-F1
#
_cell.length_a   1.000
_cell.length_b   1.000
_cell.length_c   1.000
_cell.angle_alpha   90.00
_cell.angle_beta   90.00
_cell.angle_gamma   90.00
#
_symmetry.space_group_name_H-M   'P 1'
#
loop_
_entity.id
_entity.type
_entity.pdbx_description
1 polymer ?
#
loop_
_entity_poly.entity_id
_entity_poly.type
_entity_poly.pdbx_seq_one_letter_code
_entity_poly.pdbx_strand_id
1 'polypeptide(L)'
;MSPTPWTLDIHLTQPDRWLPLLLGQVPAMILPREWETLSNFASHPIGTGPYAVIRNSTNQLKIQAFDDFFGYRALIDEVNVWVLTEIADEPAGGLMLKGPQGEEQEIESRLEEGCYYLLFDNRTHRGANQQVRDWVSYVLSPTNLVYFAEEQYQQLWFP
;
A
#
# COMPACT_ATOMS: atom_id res chain seq x y z
N MET A 1 -31.91 -15.09 -2.03
CA MET A 1 -31.92 -14.50 -0.69
C MET A 1 -32.08 -15.63 0.31
N SER A 2 -30.93 -16.13 0.74
CA SER A 2 -30.78 -17.10 1.81
C SER A 2 -31.50 -16.59 3.07
N PRO A 3 -32.36 -17.42 3.71
CA PRO A 3 -33.21 -17.00 4.82
C PRO A 3 -32.50 -17.07 6.19
N THR A 4 -31.20 -17.35 6.20
CA THR A 4 -30.43 -17.64 7.42
C THR A 4 -29.63 -16.43 7.90
N PRO A 5 -29.50 -16.22 9.22
CA PRO A 5 -28.60 -15.21 9.76
C PRO A 5 -27.15 -15.52 9.34
N TRP A 6 -26.33 -14.47 9.21
CA TRP A 6 -24.90 -14.58 8.84
C TRP A 6 -24.62 -15.13 7.44
N THR A 7 -25.60 -15.09 6.53
CA THR A 7 -25.42 -15.48 5.13
C THR A 7 -25.54 -14.26 4.23
N LEU A 8 -24.60 -14.10 3.29
CA LEU A 8 -24.59 -13.04 2.29
C LEU A 8 -24.60 -13.67 0.89
N ASP A 9 -25.63 -13.37 0.10
CA ASP A 9 -25.70 -13.78 -1.30
C ASP A 9 -25.12 -12.67 -2.20
N ILE A 10 -24.08 -12.98 -2.98
CA ILE A 10 -23.53 -12.08 -4.01
C ILE A 10 -24.01 -12.57 -5.38
N HIS A 11 -24.82 -11.76 -6.05
CA HIS A 11 -25.34 -12.07 -7.40
C HIS A 11 -24.62 -11.25 -8.46
N LEU A 12 -23.98 -11.94 -9.40
CA LEU A 12 -23.32 -11.30 -10.55
C LEU A 12 -24.24 -11.28 -11.77
N THR A 13 -24.16 -10.21 -12.56
CA THR A 13 -24.87 -10.12 -13.85
C THR A 13 -24.22 -10.98 -14.94
N GLN A 14 -22.94 -11.29 -14.79
CA GLN A 14 -22.17 -12.17 -15.67
C GLN A 14 -21.23 -13.05 -14.82
N PRO A 15 -20.87 -14.26 -15.28
CA PRO A 15 -19.91 -15.10 -14.57
C PRO A 15 -18.55 -14.40 -14.44
N ASP A 16 -18.02 -14.33 -13.22
CA ASP A 16 -16.66 -13.88 -12.95
C ASP A 16 -15.90 -14.94 -12.13
N ARG A 17 -14.91 -15.57 -12.76
CA ARG A 17 -14.06 -16.58 -12.12
C ARG A 17 -13.09 -15.99 -11.10
N TRP A 18 -12.84 -14.68 -11.16
CA TRP A 18 -11.90 -13.99 -10.28
C TRP A 18 -12.55 -13.47 -9.02
N LEU A 19 -13.89 -13.50 -8.91
CA LEU A 19 -14.61 -12.99 -7.73
C LEU A 19 -14.02 -13.49 -6.40
N PRO A 20 -13.71 -14.79 -6.20
CA PRO A 20 -13.12 -15.24 -4.94
C PRO A 20 -11.77 -14.59 -4.61
N LEU A 21 -10.95 -14.32 -5.63
CA LEU A 21 -9.67 -13.63 -5.47
C LEU A 21 -9.87 -12.15 -5.17
N LEU A 22 -10.78 -11.50 -5.89
CA LEU A 22 -11.11 -10.07 -5.69
C LEU A 22 -11.64 -9.81 -4.27
N LEU A 23 -12.43 -10.75 -3.72
CA LEU A 23 -12.92 -10.69 -2.35
C LEU A 23 -11.80 -10.83 -1.29
N GLY A 24 -10.62 -11.30 -1.68
CA GLY A 24 -9.44 -11.35 -0.82
C GLY A 24 -8.56 -10.10 -0.87
N GLN A 25 -8.91 -9.09 -1.68
CA GLN A 25 -8.10 -7.87 -1.84
C GLN A 25 -8.57 -6.72 -0.95
N VAL A 26 -7.70 -5.74 -0.74
CA VAL A 26 -7.96 -4.52 0.08
C VAL A 26 -9.27 -3.80 -0.29
N PRO A 27 -9.67 -3.67 -1.58
CA PRO A 27 -10.94 -3.03 -1.93
C PRO A 27 -12.18 -3.77 -1.42
N ALA A 28 -12.06 -5.05 -1.06
CA ALA A 28 -13.14 -5.87 -0.52
C ALA A 28 -13.19 -5.87 1.02
N MET A 29 -12.47 -4.96 1.69
CA MET A 29 -12.56 -4.78 3.14
C MET A 29 -14.01 -4.52 3.58
N ILE A 30 -14.43 -5.21 4.64
CA ILE A 30 -15.77 -5.05 5.22
C ILE A 30 -15.80 -3.78 6.07
N LEU A 31 -16.74 -2.90 5.76
CA LEU A 31 -16.97 -1.64 6.47
C LEU A 31 -18.27 -1.72 7.30
N PRO A 32 -18.37 -0.96 8.40
CA PRO A 32 -19.63 -0.84 9.13
C PRO A 32 -20.70 -0.22 8.23
N ARG A 33 -21.96 -0.64 8.37
CA ARG A 33 -23.06 -0.22 7.49
C ARG A 33 -23.23 1.31 7.45
N GLU A 34 -23.01 1.95 8.58
CA GLU A 34 -23.17 3.37 8.84
C GLU A 34 -21.92 4.20 8.51
N TRP A 35 -20.87 3.62 7.90
CA TRP A 35 -19.56 4.26 7.71
C TRP A 35 -19.62 5.66 7.07
N GLU A 36 -20.52 5.87 6.09
CA GLU A 36 -20.69 7.18 5.43
C GLU A 36 -21.18 8.28 6.37
N THR A 37 -21.90 7.91 7.43
CA THR A 37 -22.45 8.84 8.42
C THR A 37 -21.52 9.05 9.61
N LEU A 38 -20.49 8.22 9.76
CA LEU A 38 -19.52 8.35 10.83
C LEU A 38 -18.60 9.54 10.55
N SER A 39 -18.55 10.47 11.51
CA SER A 39 -17.64 11.62 11.42
C SER A 39 -16.20 11.16 11.34
N ASN A 40 -15.41 11.76 10.44
CA ASN A 40 -13.98 11.51 10.33
C ASN A 40 -13.59 10.06 10.05
N PHE A 41 -14.46 9.24 9.43
CA PHE A 41 -14.18 7.82 9.16
C PHE A 41 -12.86 7.59 8.40
N ALA A 42 -12.52 8.47 7.45
CA ALA A 42 -11.27 8.36 6.69
C ALA A 42 -10.01 8.52 7.58
N SER A 43 -10.08 9.32 8.65
CA SER A 43 -8.95 9.48 9.57
C SER A 43 -9.03 8.57 10.80
N HIS A 44 -10.23 8.17 11.21
CA HIS A 44 -10.49 7.29 12.35
C HIS A 44 -11.39 6.13 11.91
N PRO A 45 -10.87 5.21 11.07
CA PRO A 45 -11.67 4.11 10.55
C PRO A 45 -12.05 3.12 11.65
N ILE A 46 -13.24 2.57 11.53
CA ILE A 46 -13.71 1.46 12.34
C ILE A 46 -13.76 0.22 11.45
N GLY A 47 -13.07 -0.84 11.87
CA GLY A 47 -13.02 -2.11 11.16
C GLY A 47 -12.93 -3.28 12.12
N THR A 48 -12.68 -4.47 11.58
CA THR A 48 -12.64 -5.72 12.34
C THR A 48 -11.22 -6.31 12.41
N GLY A 49 -10.20 -5.48 12.23
CA GLY A 49 -8.80 -5.89 12.23
C GLY A 49 -8.20 -6.04 13.64
N PRO A 50 -6.96 -6.57 13.75
CA PRO A 50 -6.28 -6.79 15.04
C PRO A 50 -5.79 -5.50 15.71
N TYR A 51 -5.84 -4.36 15.01
CA TYR A 51 -5.46 -3.05 15.55
C TYR A 51 -6.55 -2.03 15.31
N ALA A 52 -6.72 -1.10 16.25
CA ALA A 52 -7.60 0.05 16.16
C ALA A 52 -6.78 1.35 16.10
N VAL A 53 -7.29 2.35 15.36
CA VAL A 53 -6.66 3.67 15.27
C VAL A 53 -6.94 4.46 16.55
N ILE A 54 -5.87 4.84 17.26
CA ILE A 54 -5.94 5.67 18.47
C ILE A 54 -5.69 7.14 18.16
N ARG A 55 -4.80 7.42 17.20
CA ARG A 55 -4.49 8.77 16.75
C ARG A 55 -4.08 8.76 15.29
N ASN A 56 -4.61 9.70 14.52
CA ASN A 56 -4.19 9.96 13.15
C ASN A 56 -4.05 11.47 12.95
N SER A 57 -2.81 11.95 12.98
CA SER A 57 -2.43 13.34 12.70
C SER A 57 -1.48 13.41 11.51
N THR A 58 -1.22 14.62 11.00
CA THR A 58 -0.37 14.85 9.81
C THR A 58 1.04 14.25 9.92
N ASN A 59 1.57 14.08 11.13
CA ASN A 59 2.91 13.58 11.38
C ASN A 59 2.96 12.23 12.11
N GLN A 60 1.81 11.66 12.48
CA GLN A 60 1.78 10.46 13.32
C GLN A 60 0.49 9.66 13.13
N LEU A 61 0.64 8.37 12.85
CA LEU A 61 -0.40 7.35 12.99
C LEU A 61 -0.05 6.45 14.18
N LYS A 62 -0.94 6.36 15.15
CA LYS A 62 -0.83 5.45 16.30
C LYS A 62 -1.98 4.46 16.26
N ILE A 63 -1.64 3.17 16.27
CA ILE A 63 -2.60 2.07 16.36
C ILE A 63 -2.28 1.21 17.57
N GLN A 64 -3.31 0.62 18.17
CA GLN A 64 -3.22 -0.22 19.36
C GLN A 64 -3.89 -1.56 19.10
N ALA A 65 -3.37 -2.63 19.69
CA ALA A 65 -3.98 -3.95 19.64
C ALA A 65 -5.44 -3.88 20.11
N PHE A 66 -6.32 -4.50 19.32
CA PHE A 66 -7.75 -4.61 19.62
C PHE A 66 -8.01 -5.95 20.32
N ASP A 67 -8.25 -5.91 21.63
CA ASP A 67 -8.38 -7.12 22.45
C ASP A 67 -9.62 -7.97 22.09
N ASP A 68 -10.66 -7.35 21.51
CA ASP A 68 -11.87 -8.06 21.05
C ASP A 68 -11.76 -8.57 19.59
N PHE A 69 -10.55 -8.58 19.02
CA PHE A 69 -10.32 -9.16 17.70
C PHE A 69 -10.60 -10.67 17.71
N PHE A 70 -11.41 -11.13 16.76
CA PHE A 70 -11.89 -12.52 16.71
C PHE A 70 -10.81 -13.57 16.43
N GLY A 71 -9.66 -13.16 15.89
CA GLY A 71 -8.55 -14.04 15.53
C GLY A 71 -7.50 -14.16 16.64
N TYR A 72 -6.23 -14.24 16.25
CA TYR A 72 -5.13 -14.20 17.20
C TYR A 72 -4.84 -12.76 17.64
N ARG A 73 -4.63 -12.57 18.94
CA ARG A 73 -4.21 -11.28 19.50
C ARG A 73 -2.89 -10.84 18.85
N ALA A 74 -2.79 -9.55 18.53
CA ALA A 74 -1.55 -8.93 18.13
C ALA A 74 -0.46 -9.10 19.21
N LEU A 75 0.76 -9.43 18.79
CA LEU A 75 1.92 -9.56 19.68
C LEU A 75 2.46 -8.20 20.13
N ILE A 76 2.27 -7.17 19.30
CA ILE A 76 2.68 -5.80 19.57
C ILE A 76 1.45 -5.05 20.08
N ASP A 77 1.56 -4.49 21.28
CA ASP A 77 0.43 -3.78 21.89
C ASP A 77 0.18 -2.42 21.22
N GLU A 78 1.24 -1.75 20.76
CA GLU A 78 1.16 -0.41 20.18
C GLU A 78 2.15 -0.23 19.03
N VAL A 79 1.68 0.29 17.90
CA VAL A 79 2.51 0.65 16.75
C VAL A 79 2.37 2.15 16.48
N ASN A 80 3.51 2.83 16.36
CA ASN A 80 3.59 4.25 16.06
C ASN A 80 4.33 4.45 14.74
N VAL A 81 3.64 4.99 13.74
CA VAL A 81 4.20 5.38 12.45
C VAL A 81 4.37 6.90 12.45
N TRP A 82 5.61 7.34 12.24
CA TRP A 82 5.96 8.76 12.20
C TRP A 82 6.28 9.18 10.78
N VAL A 83 5.73 10.31 10.34
CA VAL A 83 6.10 10.92 9.07
C VAL A 83 7.25 11.90 9.34
N LEU A 84 8.44 11.56 8.83
CA LEU A 84 9.64 12.39 8.94
C LEU A 84 9.83 13.08 7.59
N THR A 85 9.71 14.40 7.55
CA THR A 85 9.79 15.19 6.31
C THR A 85 11.19 15.28 5.72
N GLU A 86 12.22 15.04 6.53
CA GLU A 86 13.63 15.18 6.14
C GLU A 86 14.44 14.06 6.80
N ILE A 87 14.51 12.90 6.15
CA ILE A 87 15.69 12.04 6.28
C ILE A 87 16.51 12.31 5.02
N ALA A 88 17.63 12.99 5.24
CA ALA A 88 18.61 13.32 4.21
C ALA A 88 19.09 12.06 3.50
N ASP A 89 19.08 12.10 2.16
CA ASP A 89 19.95 11.44 1.17
C ASP A 89 20.46 9.99 1.38
N GLU A 90 20.04 9.26 2.41
CA GLU A 90 20.39 7.85 2.55
C GLU A 90 19.37 7.02 1.78
N PRO A 91 19.81 6.25 0.76
CA PRO A 91 18.96 5.32 0.02
C PRO A 91 18.68 4.08 0.89
N ALA A 92 18.16 4.26 2.09
CA ALA A 92 17.72 3.19 2.96
C ALA A 92 16.25 2.90 2.66
N GLY A 93 15.97 2.26 1.52
CA GLY A 93 14.68 1.63 1.22
C GLY A 93 14.40 0.40 2.10
N GLY A 94 14.87 0.39 3.35
CA GLY A 94 14.77 -0.71 4.29
C GLY A 94 13.97 -0.32 5.52
N LEU A 95 13.13 -1.22 6.01
CA LEU A 95 12.50 -1.10 7.32
C LEU A 95 13.55 -1.41 8.39
N MET A 96 13.99 -0.40 9.15
CA MET A 96 14.82 -0.64 10.33
C MET A 96 13.96 -1.12 11.50
N LEU A 97 14.02 -2.42 11.81
CA LEU A 97 13.45 -2.97 13.04
C LEU A 97 14.48 -2.84 14.16
N LYS A 98 14.22 -1.96 15.14
CA LYS A 98 15.05 -1.85 16.36
C LYS A 98 14.36 -2.54 17.52
N GLY A 99 14.89 -3.67 17.95
CA GLY A 99 14.48 -4.32 19.19
C GLY A 99 14.90 -3.53 20.44
N PRO A 100 14.25 -3.74 21.60
CA PRO A 100 14.55 -3.05 22.85
C PRO A 100 15.98 -3.30 23.38
N GLN A 101 16.67 -4.33 22.88
CA GLN A 101 18.04 -4.67 23.27
C GLN A 101 19.12 -4.09 22.34
N GLY A 102 18.74 -3.29 21.33
CA GLY A 102 19.68 -2.42 20.60
C GLY A 102 20.66 -3.10 19.64
N GLU A 103 20.67 -4.43 19.50
CA GLU A 103 21.80 -5.13 18.84
C GLU A 103 21.51 -5.85 17.51
N GLU A 104 20.26 -6.00 17.06
CA GLU A 104 19.99 -6.60 15.74
C GLU A 104 19.39 -5.59 14.77
N GLN A 105 20.19 -5.20 13.79
CA GLN A 105 19.76 -4.47 12.59
C GLN A 105 19.72 -5.48 11.44
N GLU A 106 18.59 -6.17 11.27
CA GLU A 106 18.34 -6.88 10.02
C GLU A 106 17.71 -5.91 9.02
N ILE A 107 18.41 -5.70 7.91
CA ILE A 107 17.86 -4.98 6.76
C ILE A 107 17.25 -6.02 5.84
N GLU A 108 15.93 -6.17 5.90
CA GLU A 108 15.20 -7.01 4.94
C GLU A 108 14.95 -6.20 3.66
N SER A 109 15.66 -6.52 2.58
CA SER A 109 15.36 -6.02 1.24
C SER A 109 14.53 -7.07 0.49
N ARG A 110 13.33 -6.69 0.07
CA ARG A 110 12.46 -7.52 -0.77
C ARG A 110 12.16 -6.78 -2.06
N LEU A 111 12.08 -7.52 -3.17
CA LEU A 111 11.54 -6.99 -4.40
C LEU A 111 10.05 -6.68 -4.17
N GLU A 112 9.66 -5.42 -4.31
CA GLU A 112 8.26 -5.03 -4.24
C GLU A 112 7.49 -5.57 -5.46
N GLU A 113 6.27 -6.02 -5.24
CA GLU A 113 5.35 -6.34 -6.32
C GLU A 113 4.81 -5.04 -6.94
N GLY A 114 5.38 -4.63 -8.07
CA GLY A 114 4.95 -3.44 -8.78
C GLY A 114 5.87 -3.05 -9.93
N CYS A 115 5.52 -1.97 -10.60
CA CYS A 115 6.41 -1.31 -11.55
C CYS A 115 6.13 0.19 -11.59
N TYR A 116 7.18 0.95 -11.89
CA TYR A 116 7.03 2.37 -12.22
C TYR A 116 6.72 2.49 -13.71
N TYR A 117 5.72 3.29 -14.04
CA TYR A 117 5.35 3.57 -15.42
C TYR A 117 5.00 5.05 -15.58
N LEU A 118 5.21 5.56 -16.78
CA LEU A 118 4.80 6.90 -17.17
C LEU A 118 3.52 6.80 -17.99
N LEU A 119 2.51 7.58 -17.62
CA LEU A 119 1.27 7.69 -18.38
C LEU A 119 1.31 8.92 -19.28
N PHE A 120 0.92 8.75 -20.54
CA PHE A 120 0.74 9.85 -21.47
C PHE A 120 -0.71 10.34 -21.43
N ASP A 121 -0.91 11.64 -21.15
CA ASP A 121 -2.23 12.24 -21.23
C ASP A 121 -2.65 12.42 -22.70
N ASN A 122 -3.51 11.52 -23.17
CA ASN A 122 -4.01 11.49 -24.54
C ASN A 122 -4.90 12.70 -24.90
N ARG A 123 -5.29 13.52 -23.93
CA ARG A 123 -6.02 14.79 -24.19
C ARG A 123 -5.09 15.90 -24.67
N THR A 124 -3.79 15.76 -24.47
CA THR A 124 -2.80 16.75 -24.89
C THR A 124 -2.24 16.42 -26.28
N HIS A 125 -1.93 17.45 -27.08
CA HIS A 125 -1.36 17.24 -28.42
C HIS A 125 -0.08 16.40 -28.39
N ARG A 126 0.79 16.60 -27.39
CA ARG A 126 2.05 15.84 -27.25
C ARG A 126 1.80 14.41 -26.75
N GLY A 127 0.94 14.22 -25.76
CA GLY A 127 0.62 12.89 -25.23
C GLY A 127 -0.15 12.02 -26.23
N ALA A 128 -0.93 12.64 -27.14
CA ALA A 128 -1.62 11.96 -28.22
C ALA A 128 -0.73 11.59 -29.41
N ASN A 129 0.44 12.19 -29.55
CA ASN A 129 1.35 11.94 -30.67
C ASN A 129 2.19 10.65 -30.45
N GLN A 130 1.98 9.65 -31.31
CA GLN A 130 2.68 8.36 -31.24
C GLN A 130 4.21 8.51 -31.32
N GLN A 131 4.73 9.34 -32.23
CA GLN A 131 6.18 9.53 -32.39
C GLN A 131 6.81 10.10 -31.12
N VAL A 132 6.10 11.00 -30.44
CA VAL A 132 6.56 11.56 -29.16
C VAL A 132 6.57 10.47 -28.09
N ARG A 133 5.52 9.65 -28.00
CA ARG A 133 5.47 8.54 -27.04
C ARG A 133 6.61 7.55 -27.25
N ASP A 134 6.82 7.11 -28.49
CA ASP A 134 7.89 6.16 -28.82
C ASP A 134 9.27 6.72 -28.51
N TRP A 135 9.50 8.00 -28.84
CA TRP A 135 10.75 8.67 -28.53
C TRP A 135 10.99 8.78 -27.01
N VAL A 136 9.98 9.19 -26.23
CA VAL A 136 10.10 9.27 -24.77
C VAL A 136 10.32 7.89 -24.16
N SER A 137 9.58 6.86 -24.59
CA SER A 137 9.75 5.48 -24.11
C SER A 137 11.13 4.90 -24.44
N TYR A 138 11.72 5.29 -25.59
CA TYR A 138 13.09 4.94 -25.92
C TYR A 138 14.09 5.65 -25.01
N VAL A 139 13.99 6.97 -24.88
CA VAL A 139 14.90 7.79 -24.06
C VAL A 139 14.86 7.35 -22.60
N LEU A 140 13.67 7.08 -22.06
CA LEU A 140 13.44 6.66 -20.67
C LEU A 140 13.31 5.14 -20.53
N SER A 141 13.92 4.36 -21.43
CA SER A 141 13.98 2.91 -21.28
C SER A 141 14.75 2.55 -19.99
N PRO A 142 14.41 1.44 -19.31
CA PRO A 142 15.10 1.03 -18.08
C PRO A 142 16.63 0.97 -18.26
N THR A 143 17.10 0.50 -19.41
CA THR A 143 18.53 0.45 -19.73
C THR A 143 19.17 1.84 -19.77
N ASN A 144 18.50 2.82 -20.39
CA ASN A 144 19.00 4.20 -20.43
C ASN A 144 18.95 4.85 -19.04
N LEU A 145 17.87 4.64 -18.28
CA LEU A 145 17.74 5.17 -16.93
C LEU A 145 18.87 4.64 -16.02
N VAL A 146 19.13 3.33 -16.03
CA VAL A 146 20.22 2.73 -15.25
C VAL A 146 21.58 3.25 -15.72
N TYR A 147 21.80 3.38 -17.03
CA TYR A 147 23.07 3.89 -17.57
C TYR A 147 23.39 5.31 -17.09
N PHE A 148 22.38 6.18 -16.98
CA PHE A 148 22.55 7.56 -16.52
C PHE A 148 22.40 7.75 -15.00
N ALA A 149 22.01 6.71 -14.25
CA ALA A 149 21.91 6.77 -12.80
C ALA A 149 23.30 6.77 -12.14
N GLU A 150 23.42 7.38 -10.96
CA GLU A 150 24.65 7.31 -10.16
C GLU A 150 24.95 5.88 -9.73
N GLU A 151 26.23 5.55 -9.52
CA GLU A 151 26.69 4.19 -9.22
C GLU A 151 25.97 3.54 -8.03
N GLN A 152 25.63 4.33 -7.01
CA GLN A 152 24.86 3.89 -5.84
C GLN A 152 23.46 3.36 -6.19
N TYR A 153 22.81 3.89 -7.22
CA TYR A 153 21.48 3.47 -7.65
C TYR A 153 21.53 2.30 -8.63
N GLN A 154 22.62 2.15 -9.39
CA GLN A 154 22.81 1.02 -10.31
C GLN A 154 22.88 -0.31 -9.55
N GLN A 155 23.49 -0.30 -8.36
CA GLN A 155 23.62 -1.49 -7.49
C GLN A 155 22.29 -1.97 -6.90
N LEU A 156 21.27 -1.11 -6.88
CA LEU A 156 19.93 -1.42 -6.36
C LEU A 156 19.01 -2.04 -7.43
N TRP A 157 19.44 -2.06 -8.69
CA TRP A 157 18.62 -2.56 -9.80
C TRP A 157 18.78 -4.07 -9.98
N PHE A 158 17.68 -4.81 -9.91
CA PHE A 158 17.62 -6.24 -10.20
C PHE A 158 16.92 -6.47 -11.55
N PRO A 159 17.44 -7.33 -12.45
CA PRO A 159 16.84 -7.64 -13.75
C PRO A 159 15.53 -8.43 -13.66
#